data_AF-A0A258B169-F1
#
_entry.id   AF-A0A258B169-F1
#
_cell.length_a   1.000
_cell.length_b   1.000
_cell.length_c   1.000
_cell.angle_alpha   90.00
_cell.angle_beta   90.00
_cell.angle_gamma   90.00
#
_symmetry.space_group_name_H-M   'P 1'
#
loop_
_entity.id
_entity.type
_entity.pdbx_description
1 polymer ?
#
loop_
_entity_poly.entity_id
_entity_poly.type
_entity_poly.pdbx_seq_one_letter_code
_entity_poly.pdbx_strand_id
1 'polypeptide(L)' 'GQSRYCANLHEHIHFHCETCGKVIDAHPTTDFDPAKFWNLPAGTKIARTDLAIHGTCSKCAEKALNS' A
#
# COMPACT_ATOMS: atom_id res chain seq x y z
N GLY A 1 -2.29 2.60 -18.45
CA GLY A 1 -1.72 1.75 -17.38
C GLY A 1 -2.65 0.56 -17.21
N GLN A 2 -2.11 -0.66 -17.15
CA GLN A 2 -2.91 -1.88 -16.98
C GLN A 2 -3.35 -1.97 -15.51
N SER A 3 -4.66 -1.94 -15.25
CA SER A 3 -5.19 -2.24 -13.91
C SER A 3 -5.02 -3.74 -13.64
N ARG A 4 -4.16 -4.09 -12.67
CA ARG A 4 -4.07 -5.47 -12.17
C ARG A 4 -5.11 -5.64 -11.08
N TYR A 5 -6.13 -6.45 -11.35
CA TYR A 5 -7.14 -6.81 -10.37
C TYR A 5 -6.61 -7.99 -9.54
N CYS A 6 -6.52 -7.83 -8.23
CA CYS A 6 -6.20 -8.94 -7.34
C CYS A 6 -7.47 -9.77 -7.11
N ALA A 7 -7.40 -11.07 -7.35
CA ALA A 7 -8.52 -12.00 -7.17
C ALA A 7 -8.76 -12.38 -5.69
N ASN A 8 -7.89 -11.93 -4.78
CA ASN A 8 -7.97 -12.26 -3.37
C ASN A 8 -8.87 -11.22 -2.67
N LEU A 9 -10.06 -11.65 -2.27
CA LEU A 9 -11.14 -10.82 -1.69
C LEU A 9 -10.87 -10.42 -0.22
N HIS A 10 -9.75 -10.84 0.35
CA HIS A 10 -9.32 -10.34 1.66
C HIS A 10 -8.69 -8.96 1.49
N GLU A 11 -9.00 -8.00 2.36
CA GLU A 11 -8.31 -6.72 2.40
C GLU A 11 -6.82 -6.94 2.70
N HIS A 12 -5.99 -6.80 1.68
CA HIS A 12 -4.54 -6.73 1.80
C HIS A 12 -4.08 -5.58 0.91
N ILE A 13 -3.06 -4.86 1.36
CA ILE A 13 -2.54 -3.69 0.66
C ILE A 13 -1.33 -4.13 -0.16
N HIS A 14 -1.17 -3.59 -1.36
CA HIS A 14 0.00 -3.86 -2.19
C HIS A 14 1.00 -2.70 -2.13
N PHE A 15 2.27 -3.06 -1.95
CA PHE A 15 3.40 -2.20 -2.22
C PHE A 15 3.96 -2.47 -3.61
N HIS A 16 4.08 -1.43 -4.43
CA HIS A 16 4.66 -1.46 -5.77
C HIS A 16 6.03 -0.79 -5.77
N CYS A 17 7.07 -1.57 -6.05
CA CYS A 17 8.41 -1.02 -6.27
C CYS A 17 8.49 -0.39 -7.66
N GLU A 18 8.76 0.92 -7.73
CA GLU A 18 8.85 1.65 -9.00
C GLU A 18 10.19 1.43 -9.71
N THR A 19 11.22 0.99 -9.00
CA THR A 19 12.54 0.70 -9.58
C THR A 19 12.59 -0.64 -10.29
N CYS A 20 11.98 -1.69 -9.74
CA CYS A 20 12.05 -3.04 -10.31
C CYS A 20 10.70 -3.66 -10.66
N GLY A 21 9.59 -2.95 -10.46
CA GLY A 21 8.24 -3.41 -10.77
C GLY A 21 7.69 -4.50 -9.84
N LYS A 22 8.42 -4.89 -8.79
CA LYS A 22 7.99 -5.94 -7.86
C LYS A 22 6.80 -5.47 -7.03
N VAL A 23 5.80 -6.34 -6.91
CA VAL A 23 4.66 -6.17 -5.99
C VAL A 23 4.90 -7.00 -4.73
N ILE A 24 4.62 -6.44 -3.56
CA ILE A 24 4.81 -7.06 -2.26
C ILE A 24 3.55 -6.86 -1.43
N ASP A 25 3.09 -7.89 -0.73
CA ASP A 25 1.98 -7.76 0.20
C ASP A 25 2.42 -6.94 1.41
N ALA A 26 1.75 -5.80 1.62
CA ALA A 26 1.92 -4.91 2.74
C ALA A 26 0.82 -5.20 3.76
N HIS A 27 1.23 -5.77 4.89
CA HIS A 27 0.34 -6.02 6.02
C HIS A 27 0.57 -4.92 7.07
N PRO A 28 -0.50 -4.37 7.67
CA PRO A 28 -0.34 -3.44 8.77
C PRO A 28 0.30 -4.17 9.96
N THR A 29 1.22 -3.52 10.66
CA THR A 29 1.95 -4.10 11.80
C THR A 29 1.13 -4.12 13.08
N THR A 30 -0.01 -3.44 13.09
CA THR A 30 -1.01 -3.36 14.16
C THR A 30 -2.40 -3.30 13.53
N ASP A 31 -3.45 -3.44 14.33
CA ASP A 31 -4.83 -3.25 13.85
C ASP A 31 -4.98 -1.86 13.20
N PHE A 32 -5.52 -1.84 11.99
CA PHE A 32 -5.73 -0.63 11.20
C PHE A 32 -7.21 -0.26 11.19
N ASP A 33 -7.54 0.92 11.73
CA ASP A 33 -8.87 1.51 11.67
C ASP A 33 -8.83 2.77 10.78
N PRO A 34 -9.34 2.71 9.54
CA PRO A 34 -9.33 3.85 8.62
C PRO A 34 -9.99 5.10 9.22
N ALA A 35 -11.02 4.95 10.06
CA ALA A 35 -11.74 6.07 10.64
C ALA A 35 -10.93 6.82 11.72
N LYS A 36 -9.95 6.14 12.32
CA LYS A 36 -9.02 6.73 13.30
C LYS A 36 -7.70 7.18 12.68
N PHE A 37 -7.31 6.57 11.56
CA PHE A 37 -6.04 6.86 10.91
C PHE A 37 -6.07 8.17 10.11
N TRP A 38 -7.20 8.49 9.47
CA TRP A 38 -7.35 9.68 8.65
C TRP A 38 -7.97 10.85 9.42
N ASN A 39 -7.44 12.06 9.22
CA ASN A 39 -8.08 13.28 9.71
C ASN A 39 -9.25 13.65 8.78
N LEU A 40 -10.45 13.14 9.10
CA LEU A 40 -11.66 13.36 8.31
C LEU A 40 -12.57 14.42 8.96
N PRO A 41 -13.33 15.18 8.18
CA PRO A 41 -14.35 16.07 8.71
C PRO A 41 -15.37 15.33 9.59
N ALA A 42 -15.87 16.00 10.62
CA ALA A 42 -16.88 15.45 11.52
C ALA A 42 -18.12 14.97 10.76
N GLY A 43 -18.65 13.81 11.14
CA GLY A 43 -19.83 13.19 10.51
C GLY A 43 -19.53 12.38 9.24
N THR A 44 -18.27 12.29 8.80
CA THR A 44 -17.87 11.43 7.68
C THR A 44 -18.09 9.95 8.02
N LYS A 45 -18.66 9.20 7.07
CA LYS A 45 -18.82 7.74 7.14
C LYS A 45 -18.03 7.08 6.01
N ILE A 46 -17.07 6.23 6.35
CA ILE A 46 -16.24 5.53 5.37
C ILE A 46 -17.00 4.29 4.87
N ALA A 47 -17.23 4.20 3.56
CA ALA A 47 -17.86 3.04 2.93
C ALA A 47 -16.84 2.04 2.37
N ARG A 48 -15.68 2.53 1.92
CA ARG A 48 -14.59 1.75 1.33
C ARG A 48 -13.29 2.56 1.43
N THR A 49 -12.16 1.87 1.56
CA THR A 49 -10.82 2.46 1.45
C THR A 49 -10.10 1.80 0.28
N ASP A 50 -9.57 2.59 -0.65
CA ASP A 50 -8.69 2.11 -1.72
C ASP A 50 -7.29 2.67 -1.49
N LEU A 51 -6.32 1.81 -1.23
CA LEU A 51 -4.94 2.20 -0.91
C LEU A 51 -3.95 1.53 -1.88
N ALA A 52 -3.07 2.35 -2.47
CA ALA A 52 -1.92 1.90 -3.24
C ALA A 52 -0.65 2.47 -2.63
N ILE A 53 0.34 1.63 -2.36
CA ILE A 53 1.63 2.07 -1.81
C ILE A 53 2.68 1.94 -2.91
N HIS A 54 3.40 3.02 -3.20
CA HIS A 54 4.43 3.08 -4.23
C HIS A 54 5.76 3.55 -3.63
N GLY A 55 6.88 2.99 -4.09
CA GLY A 55 8.21 3.43 -3.64
C GLY A 55 9.34 2.55 -4.13
N THR A 56 10.43 2.47 -3.37
CA THR A 56 11.61 1.65 -3.68
C THR A 56 11.75 0.53 -2.66
N CYS A 57 11.82 -0.72 -3.11
CA CYS A 57 12.00 -1.86 -2.19
C CYS A 57 13.41 -1.87 -1.57
N SER A 58 13.57 -2.52 -0.42
CA SER A 58 14.85 -2.59 0.32
C SER A 58 16.02 -3.03 -0.58
N LYS A 59 15.82 -4.07 -1.39
CA LYS A 59 16.85 -4.55 -2.34
C LYS A 59 17.29 -3.49 -3.36
N CYS A 60 16.37 -2.64 -3.80
CA CYS A 60 16.70 -1.56 -4.75
C CYS A 60 17.36 -0.38 -4.03
N ALA A 61 16.91 -0.05 -2.82
CA ALA A 61 17.51 0.99 -2.00
C ALA A 61 18.97 0.63 -1.61
N GLU A 62 19.21 -0.61 -1.20
CA GLU A 62 20.55 -1.13 -0.89
C GLU A 62 21.49 -1.07 -2.10
N LYS A 63 21.01 -1.39 -3.31
CA LYS A 63 21.82 -1.26 -4.53
C LYS A 63 22.25 0.19 -4.76
N ALA A 64 21.33 1.14 -4.59
CA ALA A 64 21.63 2.55 -4.81
C ALA A 64 22.65 3.12 -3.82
N LEU A 65 22.68 2.62 -2.58
CA LEU A 65 23.64 3.06 -1.55
C LEU A 65 25.06 2.49 -1.77
N ASN A 66 25.18 1.41 -2.52
CA ASN A 66 26.46 0.75 -2.85
C ASN A 66 26.95 1.07 -4.28
N SER A 67 26.38 2.10 -4.91
CA SER A 67 26.70 2.56 -6.27
C SER A 67 27.53 3.83 -6.27
#